data_AF-A0A947BM86-F1
#
_entry.id   AF-A0A947BM86-F1
#
_cell.length_a   1.000
_cell.length_b   1.000
_cell.length_c   1.000
_cell.angle_alpha   90.00
_cell.angle_beta   90.00
_cell.angle_gamma   90.00
#
_symmetry.space_group_name_H-M   'P 1'
#
loop_
_entity.id
_entity.type
_entity.pdbx_description
1 polymer ?
#
loop_
_entity_poly.entity_id
_entity_poly.type
_entity_poly.pdbx_seq_one_letter_code
_entity_poly.pdbx_strand_id
1 'polypeptide(L)'
;ACPPLQALLHVMAKGNYQDKTIDDPAIRDMFTRDYLLQSVWYQDRLRIKQQRDAALWKMNRDYVEQKMDETTEDETETWADLQERIEKAEHMIEWVSSQSYLDRLQGTLGADWVHKETN
;
A
#
# COMPACT_ATOMS: atom_id res chain seq x y z
N ALA A 1 9.23 13.62 1.18
CA ALA A 1 7.88 14.21 1.15
C ALA A 1 7.28 13.98 -0.24
N CYS A 2 5.96 13.88 -0.39
CA CYS A 2 5.35 13.88 -1.72
C CYS A 2 5.57 15.25 -2.39
N PRO A 3 5.46 15.34 -3.74
CA PRO A 3 5.80 16.56 -4.47
C PRO A 3 5.10 17.84 -3.97
N PRO A 4 3.78 17.85 -3.67
CA PRO A 4 3.11 19.06 -3.19
C PRO A 4 3.68 19.56 -1.85
N LEU A 5 3.95 18.64 -0.93
CA LEU A 5 4.54 18.97 0.38
C LEU A 5 6.00 19.40 0.25
N GLN A 6 6.77 18.83 -0.68
CA GLN A 6 8.13 19.27 -0.96
C GLN A 6 8.16 20.72 -1.46
N ALA A 7 7.28 21.08 -2.40
CA ALA A 7 7.15 22.43 -2.90
C ALA A 7 6.77 23.40 -1.77
N LEU A 8 5.77 23.05 -0.96
CA LEU A 8 5.34 23.85 0.19
C LEU A 8 6.47 24.07 1.21
N LEU A 9 7.17 23.02 1.60
CA LEU A 9 8.31 23.11 2.54
C LEU A 9 9.42 24.02 1.99
N HIS A 10 9.69 23.96 0.68
CA HIS A 10 10.68 24.83 0.06
C HIS A 10 10.23 26.29 0.04
N VAL A 11 8.96 26.58 -0.27
CA VAL A 11 8.39 27.94 -0.17
C VAL A 11 8.46 28.46 1.26
N MET A 12 8.12 27.64 2.26
CA MET A 12 8.19 28.04 3.67
C MET A 12 9.63 28.37 4.11
N ALA A 13 10.62 27.63 3.60
CA ALA A 13 12.02 27.80 3.98
C ALA A 13 12.76 28.90 3.19
N LYS A 14 12.40 29.09 1.92
CA LYS A 14 13.16 29.92 0.95
C LYS A 14 12.35 31.03 0.30
N GLY A 15 11.05 31.11 0.55
CA GLY A 15 10.13 32.11 0.00
C GLY A 15 9.57 31.77 -1.39
N ASN A 16 10.17 30.84 -2.12
CA ASN A 16 9.71 30.37 -3.42
C ASN A 16 10.08 28.90 -3.65
N TYR A 17 9.50 28.27 -4.67
CA TYR A 17 9.93 26.99 -5.23
C TYR A 17 9.96 27.13 -6.76
N GLN A 18 11.13 26.95 -7.38
CA GLN A 18 11.30 27.19 -8.83
C GLN A 18 10.78 28.57 -9.27
N ASP A 19 11.17 29.62 -8.54
CA ASP A 19 10.73 31.01 -8.73
C ASP A 19 9.22 31.28 -8.54
N LYS A 20 8.45 30.29 -8.06
CA LYS A 20 7.02 30.41 -7.77
C LYS A 20 6.75 30.59 -6.28
N THR A 21 5.85 31.50 -5.93
CA THR A 21 5.39 31.70 -4.54
C THR A 21 4.22 30.77 -4.22
N ILE A 22 3.72 30.82 -2.98
CA ILE A 22 2.56 30.02 -2.57
C ILE A 22 1.28 30.34 -3.36
N ASP A 23 1.17 31.54 -3.92
CA ASP A 23 -0.02 31.99 -4.65
C ASP A 23 0.03 31.65 -6.14
N ASP A 24 1.14 31.07 -6.62
CA ASP A 24 1.26 30.64 -7.99
C ASP A 24 0.24 29.51 -8.30
N PRO A 25 -0.57 29.63 -9.37
CA PRO A 25 -1.56 28.62 -9.73
C PRO A 25 -0.98 27.22 -9.91
N ALA A 26 0.26 27.07 -10.40
CA ALA A 26 0.89 25.78 -10.57
C ALA A 26 1.21 25.11 -9.22
N ILE A 27 1.53 25.89 -8.18
CA ILE A 27 1.73 25.37 -6.83
C ILE A 27 0.39 24.95 -6.22
N ARG A 28 -0.66 25.76 -6.41
CA ARG A 28 -2.02 25.44 -5.93
C ARG A 28 -2.60 24.21 -6.61
N ASP A 29 -2.35 24.04 -7.91
CA ASP A 29 -2.84 22.90 -8.71
C ASP A 29 -2.36 21.55 -8.15
N MET A 30 -1.13 21.50 -7.62
CA MET A 30 -0.57 20.30 -6.99
C MET A 30 -1.37 19.77 -5.78
N PHE A 31 -2.23 20.61 -5.18
CA PHE A 31 -3.08 20.26 -4.05
C PHE A 31 -4.52 19.92 -4.46
N THR A 32 -4.83 19.92 -5.75
CA THR A 32 -6.14 19.52 -6.23
C THR A 32 -6.31 18.00 -6.20
N ARG A 33 -7.57 17.54 -6.09
CA ARG A 33 -7.91 16.12 -6.17
C ARG A 33 -7.48 15.52 -7.51
N ASP A 34 -7.68 16.24 -8.60
CA ASP A 34 -7.41 15.74 -9.94
C ASP A 34 -5.92 15.55 -10.18
N TYR A 35 -5.09 16.53 -9.76
CA TYR A 35 -3.63 16.37 -9.76
C TYR A 35 -3.22 15.14 -8.96
N LEU A 36 -3.76 14.97 -7.75
CA LEU A 36 -3.41 13.85 -6.88
C LEU A 36 -3.73 12.49 -7.55
N LEU A 37 -4.95 12.32 -8.07
CA LEU A 37 -5.37 11.05 -8.67
C LEU A 37 -4.61 10.68 -9.95
N GLN A 38 -4.20 11.68 -10.73
CA GLN A 38 -3.45 11.47 -11.97
C GLN A 38 -1.95 11.32 -11.74
N SER A 39 -1.46 11.70 -10.56
CA SER A 39 -0.03 11.71 -10.28
C SER A 39 0.58 10.31 -10.15
N VAL A 40 1.77 10.15 -10.73
CA VAL A 40 2.55 8.90 -10.63
C VAL A 40 2.88 8.57 -9.17
N TRP A 41 3.25 9.59 -8.37
CA TRP A 41 3.60 9.38 -6.97
C TRP A 41 2.44 8.83 -6.14
N TYR A 42 1.20 9.22 -6.44
CA TYR A 42 0.03 8.67 -5.77
C TYR A 42 -0.24 7.23 -6.20
N GLN A 43 -0.18 6.95 -7.50
CA GLN A 43 -0.32 5.59 -8.02
C GLN A 43 0.72 4.64 -7.43
N ASP A 44 1.96 5.10 -7.23
CA ASP A 44 3.01 4.32 -6.58
C ASP A 44 2.66 3.98 -5.13
N ARG A 45 2.02 4.88 -4.39
CA ARG A 45 1.53 4.58 -3.02
C ARG A 45 0.47 3.48 -3.02
N LEU A 46 -0.40 3.45 -4.03
CA LEU A 46 -1.40 2.39 -4.16
C LEU A 46 -0.75 1.05 -4.48
N ARG A 47 0.23 1.03 -5.40
CA ARG A 47 1.01 -0.18 -5.72
C ARG A 47 1.79 -0.69 -4.51
N ILE A 48 2.42 0.19 -3.73
CA ILE A 48 3.12 -0.20 -2.50
C ILE A 48 2.14 -0.79 -1.49
N LYS A 49 0.94 -0.21 -1.35
CA LYS A 49 -0.10 -0.75 -0.46
C LYS A 49 -0.51 -2.16 -0.88
N GLN A 50 -0.78 -2.35 -2.17
CA GLN A 50 -1.09 -3.66 -2.74
C GLN A 50 0.02 -4.70 -2.45
N GLN A 51 1.27 -4.35 -2.74
CA GLN A 51 2.42 -5.23 -2.52
C GLN A 51 2.57 -5.63 -1.05
N ARG A 52 2.40 -4.67 -0.13
CA ARG A 52 2.47 -4.94 1.32
C ARG A 52 1.32 -5.81 1.80
N ASP A 53 0.12 -5.59 1.29
CA ASP A 53 -1.04 -6.42 1.64
C ASP A 53 -0.84 -7.86 1.14
N ALA A 54 -0.34 -8.04 -0.08
CA ALA A 54 0.01 -9.36 -0.61
C ALA A 54 1.11 -10.04 0.22
N ALA A 55 2.16 -9.30 0.60
CA ALA A 55 3.24 -9.82 1.43
C ALA A 55 2.75 -10.22 2.84
N LEU A 56 1.86 -9.42 3.44
CA LEU A 56 1.27 -9.73 4.74
C LEU A 56 0.43 -11.01 4.68
N TRP A 57 -0.41 -11.18 3.66
CA TRP A 57 -1.21 -12.39 3.52
C TRP A 57 -0.37 -13.64 3.24
N LYS A 58 0.71 -13.53 2.46
CA LYS A 58 1.68 -14.61 2.27
C LYS A 58 2.33 -15.02 3.59
N MET A 59 2.83 -14.04 4.36
CA MET A 59 3.41 -14.30 5.68
C MET A 59 2.40 -14.96 6.64
N ASN A 60 1.13 -14.53 6.61
CA ASN A 60 0.09 -15.16 7.41
C ASN A 60 -0.16 -16.61 6.99
N ARG A 61 -0.23 -16.90 5.67
CA ARG A 61 -0.37 -18.27 5.17
C ARG A 61 0.80 -19.14 5.61
N ASP A 62 2.03 -18.69 5.38
CA ASP A 62 3.24 -19.44 5.73
C ASP A 62 3.30 -19.74 7.25
N TYR A 63 2.84 -18.80 8.08
CA TYR A 63 2.71 -19.03 9.53
C TYR A 63 1.67 -20.10 9.87
N VAL A 64 0.51 -20.10 9.21
CA VAL A 64 -0.54 -21.10 9.43
C VAL A 64 -0.10 -22.48 8.93
N GLU A 65 0.58 -22.55 7.78
CA GLU A 65 1.19 -23.79 7.26
C GLU A 65 2.19 -24.36 8.27
N GLN A 66 3.10 -23.53 8.79
CA GLN A 66 4.04 -23.97 9.84
C GLN A 66 3.29 -24.48 11.08
N LYS A 67 2.21 -23.81 11.49
CA LYS A 67 1.40 -24.25 12.64
C LYS A 67 0.70 -25.58 12.38
N MET A 68 0.26 -25.82 11.15
CA MET A 68 -0.37 -27.08 10.74
C MET A 68 0.63 -28.23 10.79
N ASP A 69 1.87 -28.03 10.32
CA ASP A 69 2.94 -29.03 10.39
C ASP A 69 3.34 -29.39 11.84
N GLU A 70 3.19 -28.43 12.77
CA GLU A 70 3.44 -28.64 14.21
C GLU A 70 2.25 -29.32 14.94
N THR A 71 1.08 -29.41 14.31
CA THR A 71 -0.15 -29.97 14.89
C THR A 71 -0.26 -31.46 14.56
N THR A 72 -0.66 -32.29 15.54
CA THR A 72 -0.91 -33.72 15.32
C THR A 72 -2.27 -33.96 14.68
N GLU A 73 -2.38 -34.92 13.74
CA GLU A 73 -3.63 -35.27 13.03
C GLU A 73 -4.79 -35.68 13.97
N ASP A 74 -4.49 -36.14 15.19
CA ASP A 74 -5.51 -36.48 16.19
C ASP A 74 -6.31 -35.26 16.69
N GLU A 75 -5.78 -34.03 16.48
CA GLU A 75 -6.47 -32.76 16.76
C GLU A 75 -7.33 -32.30 15.58
N THR A 76 -8.28 -33.16 15.17
CA THR A 76 -9.10 -32.96 13.96
C THR A 76 -9.82 -31.61 13.85
N GLU A 77 -10.29 -31.04 14.97
CA GLU A 77 -10.95 -29.72 15.00
C GLU A 77 -9.94 -28.59 14.75
N THR A 78 -8.77 -28.63 15.40
CA THR A 78 -7.68 -27.67 15.17
C THR A 78 -7.20 -27.74 13.73
N TRP A 79 -7.02 -28.95 13.20
CA TRP A 79 -6.57 -29.16 11.82
C TRP A 79 -7.56 -28.57 10.80
N ALA A 80 -8.86 -28.76 11.02
CA ALA A 80 -9.89 -28.18 10.16
C ALA A 80 -9.92 -26.64 10.19
N ASP A 81 -9.77 -26.00 11.36
CA ASP A 81 -9.68 -24.53 11.48
C ASP A 81 -8.42 -23.97 10.79
N LEU A 82 -7.27 -24.66 10.92
CA LEU A 82 -6.03 -24.25 10.23
C LEU A 82 -6.17 -24.36 8.71
N GLN A 83 -6.78 -25.43 8.21
CA GLN A 83 -7.06 -25.61 6.78
C GLN A 83 -7.94 -24.48 6.23
N GLU A 84 -9.04 -24.13 6.92
CA GLU A 84 -9.92 -23.01 6.51
C GLU A 84 -9.16 -21.68 6.45
N ARG A 85 -8.23 -21.45 7.39
CA ARG A 85 -7.40 -20.24 7.41
C ARG A 85 -6.42 -20.19 6.24
N ILE A 86 -5.85 -21.32 5.83
CA ILE A 86 -4.99 -21.41 4.64
C ILE A 86 -5.80 -21.04 3.39
N GLU A 87 -6.95 -21.68 3.18
CA GLU A 87 -7.83 -21.41 2.04
C GLU A 87 -8.23 -19.93 1.97
N LYS A 88 -8.60 -19.36 3.11
CA LYS A 88 -8.90 -17.92 3.19
C LYS A 88 -7.69 -17.06 2.85
N ALA A 89 -6.50 -17.40 3.34
CA ALA A 89 -5.29 -16.65 3.05
C ALA A 89 -4.97 -16.71 1.55
N GLU A 90 -5.11 -17.85 0.90
CA GLU A 90 -4.91 -18.01 -0.55
C GLU A 90 -5.89 -17.17 -1.37
N HIS A 91 -7.17 -17.21 -1.04
CA HIS A 91 -8.19 -16.34 -1.66
C HIS A 91 -7.86 -14.86 -1.49
N MET A 92 -7.40 -14.47 -0.29
CA MET A 92 -7.01 -13.09 -0.03
C MET A 92 -5.76 -12.70 -0.81
N ILE A 93 -4.75 -13.56 -0.91
CA ILE A 93 -3.54 -13.33 -1.73
C ILE A 93 -3.94 -13.08 -3.18
N GLU A 94 -4.81 -13.91 -3.76
CA GLU A 94 -5.30 -13.74 -5.12
C GLU A 94 -6.03 -12.41 -5.29
N TRP A 95 -6.98 -12.12 -4.39
CA TRP A 95 -7.79 -10.90 -4.45
C TRP A 95 -6.92 -9.64 -4.34
N VAL A 96 -6.07 -9.54 -3.31
CA VAL A 96 -5.23 -8.35 -3.12
C VAL A 96 -4.19 -8.21 -4.24
N SER A 97 -3.74 -9.29 -4.87
CA SER A 97 -2.81 -9.22 -6.01
C SER A 97 -3.50 -8.81 -7.32
N SER A 98 -4.83 -8.77 -7.36
CA SER A 98 -5.59 -8.46 -8.58
C SER A 98 -5.59 -6.97 -8.94
N GLN A 99 -5.77 -6.68 -10.23
CA GLN A 99 -5.97 -5.30 -10.70
C GLN A 99 -7.23 -4.67 -10.07
N SER A 100 -8.29 -5.46 -9.85
CA SER A 100 -9.53 -4.97 -9.24
C SER A 100 -9.34 -4.43 -7.82
N TYR A 101 -8.42 -5.02 -7.05
CA TYR A 101 -8.05 -4.50 -5.75
C TYR A 101 -7.29 -3.18 -5.85
N LEU A 102 -6.36 -3.08 -6.80
CA LEU A 102 -5.64 -1.83 -7.05
C LEU A 102 -6.60 -0.69 -7.47
N ASP A 103 -7.61 -1.00 -8.28
CA ASP A 103 -8.65 -0.04 -8.65
C ASP A 103 -9.50 0.37 -7.45
N ARG A 104 -9.85 -0.58 -6.57
CA ARG A 104 -10.55 -0.31 -5.30
C ARG A 104 -9.74 0.59 -4.36
N LEU A 105 -8.41 0.55 -4.41
CA LEU A 105 -7.55 1.40 -3.59
C LEU A 105 -7.55 2.87 -4.04
N GLN A 106 -8.05 3.19 -5.24
CA GLN A 106 -8.14 4.58 -5.70
C GLN A 106 -9.04 5.41 -4.76
N GLY A 107 -8.54 6.56 -4.33
CA GLY A 107 -9.17 7.42 -3.32
C GLY A 107 -8.73 7.13 -1.88
N THR A 108 -8.04 6.02 -1.61
CA THR A 108 -7.41 5.77 -0.30
C THR A 108 -6.07 6.49 -0.16
N LEU A 109 -5.49 6.46 1.03
CA LEU A 109 -4.14 7.02 1.25
C LEU A 109 -3.03 6.17 0.61
N GLY A 110 -3.23 4.89 0.34
CA GLY A 110 -2.14 3.98 -0.04
C GLY A 110 -1.10 3.82 1.07
N ALA A 111 0.13 3.45 0.71
CA ALA A 111 1.24 3.24 1.64
C ALA A 111 2.49 4.01 1.22
N ASP A 112 3.32 4.39 2.18
CA ASP A 112 4.56 5.16 1.94
C ASP A 112 5.71 4.26 1.47
N TRP A 113 6.63 4.81 0.68
CA TRP A 113 7.85 4.14 0.20
C TRP A 113 8.95 4.00 1.25
N VAL A 114 8.78 4.58 2.45
CA VAL A 114 9.81 4.62 3.53
C VAL A 114 10.34 3.23 3.93
N HIS A 115 9.61 2.15 3.64
CA HIS A 115 10.08 0.77 3.81
C HIS A 115 10.15 -0.01 2.49
N LYS A 116 10.49 0.63 1.36
CA LYS A 116 10.92 -0.11 0.18
C LYS A 116 12.29 -0.69 0.50
N GLU A 117 12.42 -2.02 0.47
CA GLU A 117 13.75 -2.62 0.38
C GLU A 117 14.37 -2.16 -0.94
N THR A 118 15.44 -1.39 -0.85
CA THR A 118 16.33 -1.14 -1.99
C THR A 118 17.06 -2.44 -2.27
N ASN A 119 16.68 -3.12 -3.36
CA ASN A 119 17.50 -4.14 -4.01
C ASN A 119 18.81 -3.53 -4.51
#